data_AF-A0A674GUV7-F1
#
_entry.id   AF-A0A674GUV7-F1
#
_cell.length_a   1.000
_cell.length_b   1.000
_cell.length_c   1.000
_cell.angle_alpha   90.00
_cell.angle_beta   90.00
_cell.angle_gamma   90.00
#
_symmetry.space_group_name_H-M   'P 1'
#
loop_
_entity.id
_entity.type
_entity.pdbx_description
1 polymer ?
#
loop_
_entity_poly.entity_id
_entity_poly.type
_entity_poly.pdbx_seq_one_letter_code
_entity_poly.pdbx_strand_id
1 'polypeptide(L)'
;MEEGRPGPSKSAGDRRPQQQEKKDKQQNKQQACEGFSIRAMMENSVVRGPPPAGSVKQRPAKHTAFRKFYERGDFPIAVQHECVGNRIAWKISSVSWLTPIAVCISVE
;
A
#
# COMPACT_ATOMS: atom_id res chain seq x y z
N MET A 1 28.14 18.21 93.11
CA MET A 1 28.33 19.00 91.89
C MET A 1 29.65 18.56 91.30
N GLU A 2 29.63 17.82 90.21
CA GLU A 2 30.78 17.66 89.32
C GLU A 2 30.25 17.36 87.91
N GLU A 3 30.75 18.14 86.96
CA GLU A 3 30.35 18.29 85.57
C GLU A 3 30.66 17.00 84.77
N GLY A 4 29.78 16.55 83.88
CA GLY A 4 29.86 16.93 82.47
C GLY A 4 30.34 15.74 81.62
N ARG A 5 29.39 14.93 81.11
CA ARG A 5 29.67 13.79 80.21
C ARG A 5 30.12 14.28 78.82
N PRO A 6 31.19 13.73 78.23
CA PRO A 6 31.39 13.75 76.79
C PRO A 6 30.88 12.44 76.17
N GLY A 7 29.87 12.54 75.29
CA GLY A 7 29.52 11.47 74.34
C GLY A 7 30.41 11.54 73.10
N PRO A 8 30.64 10.41 72.42
CA PRO A 8 30.23 10.26 71.01
C PRO A 8 29.91 8.79 70.65
N SER A 9 29.35 8.38 69.53
CA SER A 9 28.52 8.95 68.47
C SER A 9 27.88 7.70 67.81
N LYS A 10 26.58 7.73 67.49
CA LYS A 10 25.91 6.59 66.82
C LYS A 10 26.59 6.36 65.46
N SER A 11 27.09 5.15 65.21
CA SER A 11 27.59 4.78 63.88
C SER A 11 26.43 4.81 62.89
N ALA A 12 26.52 5.74 61.95
CA ALA A 12 25.57 5.94 60.89
C ALA A 12 25.59 4.77 59.89
N GLY A 13 24.40 4.32 59.49
CA GLY A 13 24.18 3.91 58.10
C GLY A 13 24.11 2.43 57.82
N ASP A 14 22.96 1.83 58.16
CA ASP A 14 22.30 0.90 57.24
C ASP A 14 22.19 1.54 55.85
N ARG A 15 22.92 1.04 54.86
CA ARG A 15 22.58 1.19 53.44
C ARG A 15 22.89 -0.09 52.71
N ARG A 16 21.95 -1.03 52.80
CA ARG A 16 21.68 -2.00 51.73
C ARG A 16 21.62 -1.21 50.41
N PRO A 17 22.35 -1.55 49.35
CA PRO A 17 22.10 -0.94 48.06
C PRO A 17 20.68 -1.33 47.64
N GLN A 18 19.72 -0.43 47.88
CA GLN A 18 18.47 -0.43 47.14
C GLN A 18 18.90 -0.41 45.68
N GLN A 19 18.54 -1.49 44.98
CA GLN A 19 18.48 -1.53 43.53
C GLN A 19 18.00 -0.16 43.07
N GLN A 20 18.79 0.52 42.23
CA GLN A 20 18.33 1.73 41.58
C GLN A 20 17.06 1.35 40.81
N GLU A 21 15.93 1.65 41.43
CA GLU A 21 14.63 1.73 40.79
C GLU A 21 14.79 2.83 39.74
N LYS A 22 15.14 2.40 38.52
CA LYS A 22 15.20 3.28 37.36
C LYS A 22 13.78 3.77 37.18
N LYS A 23 13.49 4.97 37.70
CA LYS A 23 12.26 5.71 37.44
C LYS A 23 12.04 5.72 35.93
N ASP A 24 11.12 4.87 35.51
CA ASP A 24 10.60 4.80 34.16
C ASP A 24 10.03 6.17 33.81
N LYS A 25 10.80 6.96 33.05
CA LYS A 25 10.18 7.99 32.20
C LYS A 25 9.52 7.25 31.04
N GLN A 26 8.47 6.52 31.36
CA GLN A 26 7.56 5.87 30.44
C GLN A 26 6.76 6.98 29.78
N GLN A 27 7.38 7.64 28.80
CA GLN A 27 6.63 8.47 27.86
C GLN A 27 5.58 7.54 27.27
N ASN A 28 4.30 7.86 27.53
CA ASN A 28 3.13 7.17 26.99
C ASN A 28 3.20 7.24 25.47
N LYS A 29 3.92 6.29 24.88
CA LYS A 29 4.17 6.22 23.45
C LYS A 29 3.20 5.19 22.94
N GLN A 30 2.12 5.68 22.34
CA GLN A 30 1.09 4.84 21.73
C GLN A 30 1.75 3.78 20.85
N GLN A 31 1.54 2.51 21.18
CA GLN A 31 2.21 1.41 20.52
C GLN A 31 1.39 0.98 19.32
N ALA A 32 1.93 1.23 18.12
CA ALA A 32 1.32 0.75 16.90
C ALA A 32 1.29 -0.79 16.86
N CYS A 33 0.16 -1.37 16.46
CA CYS A 33 -0.01 -2.81 16.30
C CYS A 33 -0.78 -3.16 15.03
N GLU A 34 -0.61 -4.39 14.58
CA GLU A 34 -1.38 -4.95 13.48
C GLU A 34 -2.83 -5.21 13.89
N GLY A 35 -3.74 -5.12 12.92
CA GLY A 35 -5.14 -5.51 13.11
C GLY A 35 -5.25 -6.98 13.53
N PHE A 36 -6.28 -7.28 14.32
CA PHE A 36 -6.57 -8.65 14.83
C PHE A 36 -5.47 -9.26 15.71
N SER A 37 -4.49 -8.48 16.17
CA SER A 37 -3.48 -8.93 17.14
C SER A 37 -3.99 -8.80 18.58
N ILE A 38 -3.50 -9.63 19.51
CA ILE A 38 -3.75 -9.48 20.96
C ILE A 38 -3.34 -8.08 21.45
N ARG A 39 -2.28 -7.51 20.85
CA ARG A 39 -1.81 -6.15 21.17
C ARG A 39 -2.82 -5.07 20.80
N ALA A 40 -3.70 -5.32 19.84
CA ALA A 40 -4.79 -4.41 19.48
C ALA A 40 -5.88 -4.31 20.57
N MET A 41 -5.91 -5.28 21.50
CA MET A 41 -6.82 -5.28 22.65
C MET A 41 -6.17 -4.67 23.91
N MET A 42 -4.89 -4.27 23.85
CA MET A 42 -4.16 -3.71 24.98
C MET A 42 -4.34 -2.18 25.07
N GLU A 43 -4.29 -1.64 26.29
CA GLU A 43 -4.32 -0.21 26.54
C GLU A 43 -3.12 0.51 25.89
N ASN A 44 -3.33 1.74 25.42
CA ASN A 44 -2.34 2.56 24.71
C ASN A 44 -1.84 1.96 23.38
N SER A 45 -2.56 1.01 22.80
CA SER A 45 -2.29 0.50 21.45
C SER A 45 -3.07 1.26 20.39
N VAL A 46 -2.46 1.46 19.21
CA VAL A 46 -3.12 2.04 18.04
C VAL A 46 -3.03 1.05 16.88
N VAL A 47 -4.18 0.65 16.36
CA VAL A 47 -4.26 -0.30 15.24
C VAL A 47 -3.89 0.39 13.94
N ARG A 48 -2.97 -0.21 13.18
CA ARG A 48 -2.64 0.24 11.84
C ARG A 48 -3.83 0.01 10.91
N GLY A 49 -4.16 1.02 10.10
CA GLY A 49 -5.19 0.89 9.08
C GLY A 49 -4.84 -0.17 8.02
N PRO A 50 -5.83 -0.63 7.23
CA PRO A 50 -5.61 -1.65 6.21
C PRO A 50 -4.57 -1.19 5.18
N PRO A 51 -3.80 -2.13 4.61
CA PRO A 51 -2.82 -1.78 3.59
C PRO A 51 -3.51 -1.17 2.37
N PRO A 52 -2.90 -0.18 1.71
CA PRO A 52 -3.51 0.47 0.56
C PRO A 52 -3.68 -0.54 -0.57
N ALA A 53 -4.93 -0.80 -0.97
CA ALA A 53 -5.30 -1.76 -2.02
C ALA A 53 -4.71 -1.44 -3.40
N GLY A 54 -4.15 -0.24 -3.59
CA GLY A 54 -3.49 0.16 -4.83
C GLY A 54 -4.44 0.27 -6.02
N SER A 55 -5.75 0.45 -5.79
CA SER A 55 -6.78 0.55 -6.85
C SER A 55 -6.46 1.66 -7.87
N VAL A 56 -5.99 2.82 -7.38
CA VAL A 56 -5.65 4.00 -8.19
C VAL A 56 -4.20 3.97 -8.70
N LYS A 57 -3.37 3.02 -8.25
CA LYS A 57 -1.99 2.94 -8.75
C LYS A 57 -2.02 2.51 -10.21
N GLN A 58 -1.48 3.35 -11.09
CA GLN A 58 -1.37 3.03 -12.51
C GLN A 58 -0.54 1.76 -12.68
N ARG A 59 -1.11 0.78 -13.39
CA ARG A 59 -0.41 -0.46 -13.75
C ARG A 59 0.25 -0.28 -15.12
N PRO A 60 1.48 -0.77 -15.33
CA PRO A 60 2.09 -0.74 -16.65
C PRO A 60 1.23 -1.56 -17.62
N ALA A 61 0.86 -0.96 -18.76
CA ALA A 61 0.09 -1.65 -19.78
C ALA A 61 0.97 -2.67 -20.52
N LYS A 62 0.50 -3.91 -20.62
CA LYS A 62 1.12 -4.91 -21.49
C LYS A 62 0.93 -4.52 -22.96
N HIS A 63 1.80 -5.01 -23.84
CA HIS A 63 1.59 -4.89 -25.28
C HIS A 63 0.22 -5.48 -25.67
N THR A 64 -0.60 -4.70 -26.35
CA THR A 64 -1.94 -5.13 -26.76
C THR A 64 -1.88 -5.96 -28.04
N ALA A 65 -2.81 -6.90 -28.20
CA ALA A 65 -2.95 -7.62 -29.46
C ALA A 65 -3.28 -6.67 -30.63
N PHE A 66 -3.99 -5.58 -30.36
CA PHE A 66 -4.25 -4.51 -31.33
C PHE A 66 -2.96 -3.98 -31.98
N ARG A 67 -1.92 -3.72 -31.17
CA ARG A 67 -0.63 -3.25 -31.71
C ARG A 67 0.02 -4.28 -32.64
N LYS A 68 -0.02 -5.57 -32.27
CA LYS A 68 0.53 -6.67 -33.09
C LYS A 68 -0.19 -6.81 -34.43
N PHE A 69 -1.52 -6.77 -34.42
CA PHE A 69 -2.33 -6.89 -35.63
C PHE A 69 -2.26 -5.64 -36.52
N TYR A 70 -2.08 -4.47 -35.92
CA TYR A 70 -1.84 -3.22 -36.66
C TYR A 70 -0.49 -3.24 -37.40
N GLU A 71 0.59 -3.65 -36.73
CA GLU A 71 1.93 -3.78 -37.33
C GLU A 71 1.95 -4.84 -38.46
N ARG A 72 1.13 -5.89 -38.34
CA ARG A 72 0.95 -6.89 -39.41
C ARG A 72 0.09 -6.41 -40.58
N GLY A 73 -0.76 -5.39 -40.38
CA GLY A 73 -1.66 -4.88 -41.41
C GLY A 73 -2.97 -5.66 -41.58
N ASP A 74 -3.41 -6.42 -40.57
CA ASP A 74 -4.65 -7.22 -40.63
C ASP A 74 -5.91 -6.36 -40.52
N PHE A 75 -5.81 -5.17 -39.94
CA PHE A 75 -6.97 -4.31 -39.77
C PHE A 75 -7.22 -3.44 -41.00
N PRO A 76 -8.47 -3.32 -41.46
CA PRO A 76 -8.85 -2.44 -42.56
C PRO A 76 -8.96 -0.98 -42.12
N ILE A 77 -8.00 -0.50 -41.32
CA ILE A 77 -8.00 0.82 -40.68
C ILE A 77 -6.66 1.50 -40.94
N ALA A 78 -6.69 2.72 -41.46
CA ALA A 78 -5.51 3.55 -41.66
C ALA A 78 -5.70 4.93 -41.04
N VAL A 79 -4.60 5.59 -40.69
CA VAL A 79 -4.61 7.00 -40.27
C VAL A 79 -4.42 7.87 -41.51
N GLN A 80 -5.45 8.64 -41.86
CA GLN A 80 -5.39 9.70 -42.86
C GLN A 80 -4.81 10.95 -42.21
N HIS A 81 -3.69 11.43 -42.74
CA HIS A 81 -3.03 12.63 -42.25
C HIS A 81 -3.54 13.84 -43.05
N GLU A 82 -4.28 14.73 -42.39
CA GLU A 82 -4.77 16.00 -42.96
C GLU A 82 -4.14 17.16 -42.18
N CYS A 83 -3.96 18.33 -42.80
CA CYS A 83 -3.32 19.50 -42.15
C CYS A 83 -4.08 20.02 -40.93
N VAL A 84 -5.38 19.71 -40.80
CA VAL A 84 -6.24 20.10 -39.67
C VAL A 84 -6.18 19.06 -38.54
N GLY A 85 -5.74 17.83 -38.83
CA GLY A 85 -5.67 16.73 -37.87
C GLY A 85 -5.76 15.37 -38.54
N ASN A 86 -5.48 14.31 -37.78
CA ASN A 86 -5.51 12.97 -38.31
C ASN A 86 -6.93 12.37 -38.24
N ARG A 87 -7.45 11.86 -39.36
CA ARG A 87 -8.73 11.14 -39.44
C ARG A 87 -8.50 9.64 -39.59
N ILE A 88 -9.48 8.83 -39.19
CA ILE A 88 -9.43 7.38 -39.42
C ILE A 88 -10.08 7.10 -40.78
N ALA A 89 -9.33 6.50 -41.70
CA ALA A 89 -9.83 5.99 -42.96
C ALA A 89 -10.12 4.49 -42.84
N TRP A 90 -11.33 4.10 -43.24
CA TRP A 90 -11.75 2.71 -43.28
C TRP A 90 -11.54 2.16 -44.70
N LYS A 91 -10.75 1.09 -44.82
CA LYS A 91 -10.44 0.48 -46.14
C LYS A 91 -11.60 -0.38 -46.66
N ILE A 92 -12.47 -0.87 -45.78
CA ILE A 92 -13.68 -1.60 -46.19
C ILE A 92 -14.80 -0.59 -46.36
N SER A 93 -15.20 -0.39 -47.60
CA SER A 93 -16.43 0.33 -47.92
C SER A 93 -17.64 -0.46 -47.40
N SER A 94 -18.59 0.23 -46.78
CA SER A 94 -19.87 -0.32 -46.30
C SER A 94 -20.76 -0.94 -47.41
N VAL A 95 -20.25 -1.10 -48.63
CA VAL A 95 -20.96 -1.72 -49.76
C VAL A 95 -20.70 -3.21 -49.95
N SER A 96 -19.84 -3.85 -49.13
CA SER A 96 -19.70 -5.32 -49.13
C SER A 96 -20.71 -6.05 -48.22
N TRP A 97 -21.65 -5.34 -47.59
CA TRP A 97 -22.70 -5.91 -46.75
C TRP A 97 -23.87 -6.53 -47.54
N LEU A 98 -23.69 -6.80 -48.84
CA LEU A 98 -24.70 -7.45 -49.70
C LEU A 98 -24.28 -8.84 -50.19
N THR A 99 -23.60 -9.62 -49.35
CA THR A 99 -23.71 -11.08 -49.42
C THR A 99 -24.01 -11.63 -48.02
N PRO A 100 -25.23 -12.15 -47.77
CA PRO A 100 -25.52 -12.79 -46.50
C PRO A 100 -24.63 -14.03 -46.37
N ILE A 101 -23.74 -14.04 -45.38
CA ILE A 101 -23.18 -15.27 -44.82
C ILE A 101 -24.31 -15.92 -44.02
N ALA A 102 -25.28 -16.46 -44.75
CA ALA A 102 -26.33 -17.34 -44.27
C ALA A 102 -26.09 -18.74 -44.83
N VAL A 103 -24.86 -19.23 -44.76
CA VAL A 103 -24.51 -20.64 -44.86
C VAL A 103 -23.26 -20.82 -44.00
N CYS A 104 -23.18 -21.90 -43.22
CA CYS A 104 -22.14 -22.22 -42.24
C CYS A 104 -22.36 -21.71 -40.80
N ILE A 105 -23.60 -21.85 -40.30
CA ILE A 105 -23.82 -22.39 -38.95
C ILE A 105 -24.72 -23.63 -39.10
N SER A 106 -24.13 -24.73 -39.56
CA SER A 106 -24.48 -26.08 -39.10
C SER A 106 -23.21 -26.52 -38.38
N VAL A 107 -23.19 -26.43 -37.05
CA VAL A 107 -23.37 -27.61 -36.18
C VAL A 107 -22.54 -28.77 -36.73
N GLU A 108 -21.31 -28.86 -36.23
CA GLU A 108 -20.72 -30.12 -35.80
C GLU A 108 -20.16 -29.91 -34.39
#